data_AF-A0A849EZA9-F1
#
_entry.id   AF-A0A849EZA9-F1
#
_cell.length_a   1.000
_cell.length_b   1.000
_cell.length_c   1.000
_cell.angle_alpha   90.00
_cell.angle_beta   90.00
_cell.angle_gamma   90.00
#
_symmetry.space_group_name_H-M   'P 1'
#
loop_
_entity.id
_entity.type
_entity.pdbx_description
1 polymer ?
#
loop_
_entity_poly.entity_id
_entity_poly.type
_entity_poly.pdbx_seq_one_letter_code
_entity_poly.pdbx_strand_id
1 'polypeptide(L)'
;MSYLPVIVGFGGINCSGRSSFHRGFQRLVVDKLSKADQEETYTDLAVLMGLVTHEQRRYLDSFASEIKPAEITDRFAETIRRNTLLRRVGKDVLDADHILYNKKLRLTPSESSSFSFEVEKRELPVTLPENWHISRIREDDTNVKITAKGPVEFFIPDSRKLLVQTAGQLLCRIKPGR
;
A
#
# COMPACT_ATOMS: atom_id res chain seq x y z
N MET A 1 -8.45 25.44 -42.35
CA MET A 1 -7.97 24.04 -42.43
C MET A 1 -7.71 23.56 -41.01
N SER A 2 -8.27 22.43 -40.61
CA SER A 2 -7.97 21.79 -39.32
C SER A 2 -7.02 20.62 -39.55
N TYR A 3 -5.97 20.51 -38.72
CA TYR A 3 -5.05 19.38 -38.78
C TYR A 3 -5.71 18.11 -38.25
N LEU A 4 -5.39 16.95 -38.83
CA LEU A 4 -5.81 15.65 -38.33
C LEU A 4 -4.88 15.22 -37.18
N PRO A 5 -5.40 15.00 -35.96
CA PRO A 5 -4.60 14.44 -34.87
C PRO A 5 -4.22 13.00 -35.18
N VAL A 6 -2.92 12.67 -35.07
CA VAL A 6 -2.38 11.32 -35.27
C VAL A 6 -1.59 10.89 -34.04
N ILE A 7 -1.70 9.61 -33.67
CA ILE A 7 -0.95 9.03 -32.55
C ILE A 7 0.41 8.56 -33.10
N VAL A 8 1.47 9.34 -32.83
CA VAL A 8 2.84 9.01 -33.24
C VAL A 8 3.65 8.25 -32.18
N GLY A 9 3.07 8.08 -30.99
CA GLY A 9 3.68 7.37 -29.88
C GLY A 9 2.72 7.27 -28.69
N PHE A 10 2.91 6.23 -27.88
CA PHE A 10 2.17 6.05 -26.63
C PHE A 10 3.02 5.28 -25.63
N GLY A 11 2.78 5.55 -24.35
CA GLY A 11 3.53 4.96 -23.25
C GLY A 11 2.77 5.11 -21.94
N GLY A 12 3.25 4.43 -20.92
CA GLY A 12 2.61 4.36 -19.61
C GLY A 12 2.95 3.04 -18.93
N ILE A 13 2.57 2.94 -17.66
CA ILE A 13 2.77 1.73 -16.87
C ILE A 13 1.55 1.50 -15.98
N ASN A 14 1.08 0.26 -15.92
CA ASN A 14 -0.04 -0.14 -15.09
C ASN A 14 0.15 -1.57 -14.57
N CYS A 15 -0.91 -2.20 -14.05
CA CYS A 15 -0.85 -3.57 -13.53
C CYS A 15 -0.53 -4.65 -14.58
N SER A 16 -0.62 -4.34 -15.87
CA SER A 16 -0.22 -5.23 -16.98
C SER A 16 1.22 -5.04 -17.45
N GLY A 17 1.96 -4.06 -16.90
CA GLY A 17 3.30 -3.70 -17.37
C GLY A 17 3.29 -2.39 -18.15
N ARG A 18 4.29 -2.24 -19.03
CA ARG A 18 4.46 -1.02 -19.84
C ARG A 18 3.52 -1.03 -21.04
N SER A 19 2.92 0.10 -21.39
CA SER A 19 2.06 0.19 -22.58
C SER A 19 2.87 0.26 -23.88
N SER A 20 4.06 0.86 -23.84
CA SER A 20 4.90 1.04 -25.03
C SER A 20 5.25 -0.31 -25.66
N PHE A 21 5.26 -0.35 -27.00
CA PHE A 21 5.45 -1.57 -27.78
C PHE A 21 4.41 -2.66 -27.48
N HIS A 22 3.21 -2.25 -27.03
CA HIS A 22 2.07 -3.13 -26.75
C HIS A 22 2.29 -4.18 -25.65
N ARG A 23 3.36 -4.09 -24.82
CA ARG A 23 3.66 -5.11 -23.79
C ARG A 23 2.53 -5.36 -22.80
N GLY A 24 1.92 -4.28 -22.31
CA GLY A 24 0.77 -4.38 -21.40
C GLY A 24 -0.43 -5.04 -22.06
N PHE A 25 -0.68 -4.74 -23.34
CA PHE A 25 -1.72 -5.41 -24.11
C PHE A 25 -1.39 -6.90 -24.30
N GLN A 26 -0.16 -7.23 -24.68
CA GLN A 26 0.31 -8.60 -24.83
C GLN A 26 0.14 -9.39 -23.53
N ARG A 27 0.40 -8.79 -22.36
CA ARG A 27 0.12 -9.45 -21.07
C ARG A 27 -1.37 -9.79 -20.89
N LEU A 28 -2.30 -8.96 -21.35
CA LEU A 28 -3.74 -9.23 -21.22
C LEU A 28 -4.19 -10.43 -22.06
N VAL A 29 -3.60 -10.61 -23.23
CA VAL A 29 -3.97 -11.68 -24.18
C VAL A 29 -2.89 -12.75 -24.30
N VAL A 30 -2.03 -12.90 -23.28
CA VAL A 30 -0.79 -13.69 -23.37
C VAL A 30 -1.04 -15.12 -23.84
N ASP A 31 -2.15 -15.74 -23.45
CA ASP A 31 -2.51 -17.12 -23.82
C ASP A 31 -2.91 -17.28 -25.30
N LYS A 32 -3.06 -16.18 -26.05
CA LYS A 32 -3.38 -16.14 -27.49
C LYS A 32 -2.18 -15.75 -28.35
N LEU A 33 -1.05 -15.42 -27.75
CA LEU A 33 0.16 -15.02 -28.44
C LEU A 33 0.93 -16.22 -28.97
N SER A 34 1.82 -15.96 -29.94
CA SER A 34 2.84 -16.93 -30.35
C SER A 34 3.80 -17.21 -29.19
N LYS A 35 4.50 -18.35 -29.21
CA LYS A 35 5.51 -18.65 -28.17
C LYS A 35 6.58 -17.56 -28.06
N ALA A 36 7.05 -17.04 -29.19
CA ALA A 36 8.05 -15.98 -29.22
C ALA A 36 7.54 -14.69 -28.54
N ASP A 37 6.30 -14.28 -28.84
CA ASP A 37 5.68 -13.10 -28.21
C ASP A 37 5.40 -13.31 -26.72
N GLN A 38 5.02 -14.53 -26.31
CA GLN A 38 4.88 -14.88 -24.89
C GLN A 38 6.22 -14.74 -24.17
N GLU A 39 7.29 -15.32 -24.71
CA GLU A 39 8.63 -15.26 -24.13
C GLU A 39 9.11 -13.81 -24.00
N GLU A 40 8.89 -13.00 -25.02
CA GLU A 40 9.25 -11.59 -25.01
C GLU A 40 8.46 -10.79 -23.95
N THR A 41 7.15 -11.08 -23.82
CA THR A 41 6.27 -10.47 -22.83
C THR A 41 6.68 -10.85 -21.41
N TYR A 42 6.94 -12.13 -21.14
CA TYR A 42 7.37 -12.58 -19.82
C TYR A 42 8.76 -12.08 -19.48
N THR A 43 9.66 -11.96 -20.45
CA THR A 43 11.00 -11.40 -20.25
C THR A 43 10.91 -9.92 -19.86
N ASP A 44 10.12 -9.10 -20.56
CA ASP A 44 9.91 -7.69 -20.21
C ASP A 44 9.33 -7.55 -18.79
N LEU A 45 8.33 -8.36 -18.44
CA LEU A 45 7.75 -8.35 -17.10
C LEU A 45 8.71 -8.85 -16.02
N ALA A 46 9.53 -9.87 -16.30
CA ALA A 46 10.52 -10.39 -15.37
C ALA A 46 11.56 -9.31 -15.02
N VAL A 47 12.00 -8.53 -16.02
CA VAL A 47 12.88 -7.37 -15.81
C VAL A 47 12.18 -6.29 -14.98
N LEU A 48 10.94 -5.92 -15.32
CA LEU A 48 10.17 -4.91 -14.58
C LEU A 48 9.89 -5.31 -13.12
N MET A 49 9.75 -6.62 -12.85
CA MET A 49 9.59 -7.16 -11.51
C MET A 49 10.92 -7.35 -10.77
N GLY A 50 12.06 -7.21 -11.46
CA GLY A 50 13.39 -7.49 -10.94
C GLY A 50 13.63 -8.96 -10.59
N LEU A 51 12.95 -9.87 -11.29
CA LEU A 51 13.21 -11.32 -11.21
C LEU A 51 14.48 -11.70 -11.98
N VAL A 52 14.79 -10.92 -13.02
CA VAL A 52 16.03 -10.98 -13.80
C VAL A 52 16.54 -9.56 -14.02
N THR A 53 17.84 -9.42 -14.25
CA THR A 53 18.46 -8.17 -14.68
C THR A 53 18.84 -8.26 -16.15
N HIS A 54 18.85 -7.13 -16.84
CA HIS A 54 19.31 -7.04 -18.23
C HIS A 54 20.59 -6.22 -18.28
N GLU A 55 21.73 -6.88 -18.48
CA GLU A 55 23.06 -6.28 -18.48
C GLU A 55 23.85 -6.76 -19.70
N GLN A 56 24.57 -5.85 -20.37
CA GLN A 56 25.43 -6.19 -21.52
C GLN A 56 24.73 -7.04 -22.61
N ARG A 57 23.44 -6.79 -22.87
CA ARG A 57 22.58 -7.55 -23.82
C ARG A 57 22.30 -9.01 -23.42
N ARG A 58 22.44 -9.33 -22.13
CA ARG A 58 22.14 -10.64 -21.56
C ARG A 58 21.14 -10.49 -20.44
N TYR A 59 20.37 -11.53 -20.19
CA TYR A 59 19.55 -11.61 -18.98
C TYR A 59 20.29 -12.43 -17.95
N LEU A 60 20.32 -11.93 -16.71
CA LEU A 60 20.97 -12.59 -15.60
C LEU A 60 19.93 -12.88 -14.52
N ASP A 61 20.05 -14.05 -13.90
CA ASP A 61 19.22 -14.42 -12.76
C ASP A 61 19.79 -13.88 -11.43
N SER A 62 19.17 -14.27 -10.31
CA SER A 62 19.60 -13.86 -8.97
C SER A 62 21.03 -14.28 -8.59
N PHE A 63 21.62 -15.25 -9.30
CA PHE A 63 22.98 -15.75 -9.09
C PHE A 63 23.98 -15.17 -10.11
N ALA A 64 23.59 -14.12 -10.84
CA ALA A 64 24.37 -13.55 -11.94
C ALA A 64 24.70 -14.56 -13.06
N SER A 65 23.89 -15.61 -13.19
CA SER A 65 24.02 -16.59 -14.28
C SER A 65 23.17 -16.18 -15.46
N GLU A 66 23.70 -16.36 -16.67
CA GLU A 66 22.98 -16.08 -17.91
C GLU A 66 21.75 -16.98 -18.04
N ILE A 67 20.59 -16.39 -18.32
CA ILE A 67 19.31 -17.07 -18.49
C ILE A 67 18.66 -16.64 -19.80
N LYS A 68 18.10 -17.58 -20.55
CA LYS A 68 17.45 -17.31 -21.85
C LYS A 68 15.96 -16.98 -21.69
N PRO A 69 15.33 -16.25 -22.64
CA PRO A 69 13.90 -15.93 -22.61
C PRO A 69 12.96 -17.14 -22.40
N ALA A 70 13.25 -18.27 -23.03
CA ALA A 70 12.50 -19.50 -22.84
C ALA A 70 12.57 -19.99 -21.38
N GLU A 71 13.76 -20.00 -20.78
CA GLU A 71 13.98 -20.41 -19.39
C GLU A 71 13.35 -19.43 -18.40
N ILE A 72 13.36 -18.12 -18.71
CA ILE A 72 12.64 -17.10 -17.94
C ILE A 72 11.15 -17.43 -17.92
N THR A 73 10.58 -17.77 -19.08
CA THR A 73 9.17 -18.10 -19.21
C THR A 73 8.83 -19.35 -18.40
N ASP A 74 9.59 -20.42 -18.57
CA ASP A 74 9.37 -21.68 -17.85
C ASP A 74 9.48 -21.50 -16.33
N ARG A 75 10.45 -20.70 -15.87
CA ARG A 75 10.73 -20.49 -14.44
C ARG A 75 9.79 -19.48 -13.76
N PHE A 76 9.39 -18.42 -14.47
CA PHE A 76 8.76 -17.26 -13.84
C PHE A 76 7.34 -16.96 -14.33
N ALA A 77 6.82 -17.61 -15.38
CA ALA A 77 5.49 -17.28 -15.93
C ALA A 77 4.37 -17.33 -14.88
N GLU A 78 4.36 -18.34 -14.00
CA GLU A 78 3.35 -18.44 -12.94
C GLU A 78 3.48 -17.29 -11.92
N THR A 79 4.70 -17.01 -11.47
CA THR A 79 5.00 -15.89 -10.56
C THR A 79 4.57 -14.56 -11.16
N ILE A 80 4.89 -14.33 -12.44
CA ILE A 80 4.50 -13.12 -13.17
C ILE A 80 2.97 -13.04 -13.27
N ARG A 81 2.29 -14.12 -13.65
CA ARG A 81 0.82 -14.17 -13.74
C ARG A 81 0.15 -13.82 -12.41
N ARG A 82 0.64 -14.37 -11.30
CA ARG A 82 0.11 -14.11 -9.95
C ARG A 82 0.35 -12.68 -9.46
N ASN A 83 1.36 -12.00 -9.99
CA ASN A 83 1.78 -10.66 -9.54
C ASN A 83 1.50 -9.55 -10.57
N THR A 84 0.69 -9.84 -11.58
CA THR A 84 0.21 -8.87 -12.59
C THR A 84 -1.31 -8.80 -12.60
N LEU A 85 -1.86 -7.79 -13.29
CA LEU A 85 -3.28 -7.53 -13.41
C LEU A 85 -3.97 -7.27 -12.06
N LEU A 86 -5.29 -7.47 -12.03
CA LEU A 86 -6.12 -7.35 -10.84
C LEU A 86 -5.80 -8.51 -9.89
N ARG A 87 -5.39 -8.17 -8.66
CA ARG A 87 -5.00 -9.14 -7.63
C ARG A 87 -5.24 -8.57 -6.24
N ARG A 88 -5.11 -9.41 -5.21
CA ARG A 88 -5.19 -8.97 -3.81
C ARG A 88 -4.18 -7.85 -3.56
N VAL A 89 -4.57 -6.83 -2.81
CA VAL A 89 -3.66 -5.75 -2.40
C VAL A 89 -2.50 -6.33 -1.60
N GLY A 90 -1.28 -6.08 -2.06
CA GLY A 90 -0.06 -6.55 -1.43
C GLY A 90 0.16 -5.82 -0.11
N LYS A 91 0.66 -6.55 0.90
CA LYS A 91 0.96 -5.98 2.23
C LYS A 91 2.04 -4.89 2.18
N ASP A 92 2.87 -4.91 1.14
CA ASP A 92 3.88 -3.90 0.82
C ASP A 92 3.27 -2.58 0.33
N VAL A 93 2.04 -2.61 -0.18
CA VAL A 93 1.28 -1.44 -0.60
C VAL A 93 0.34 -0.98 0.51
N LEU A 94 -0.49 -1.89 1.02
CA LEU A 94 -1.50 -1.63 2.04
C LEU A 94 -1.96 -2.95 2.66
N ASP A 95 -1.84 -3.10 3.98
CA ASP A 95 -2.45 -4.24 4.68
C ASP A 95 -3.97 -4.04 4.79
N ALA A 96 -4.69 -4.49 3.77
CA ALA A 96 -6.15 -4.36 3.70
C ALA A 96 -6.89 -5.13 4.81
N ASP A 97 -6.21 -6.03 5.55
CA ASP A 97 -6.79 -6.73 6.69
C ASP A 97 -6.65 -5.93 8.00
N HIS A 98 -5.69 -5.01 8.06
CA HIS A 98 -5.31 -4.29 9.28
C HIS A 98 -5.13 -2.78 9.03
N ILE A 99 -6.18 -2.11 8.56
CA ILE A 99 -6.17 -0.65 8.41
C ILE A 99 -6.34 0.02 9.76
N LEU A 100 -5.32 0.78 10.15
CA LEU A 100 -5.36 1.62 11.34
C LEU A 100 -6.42 2.70 11.20
N TYR A 101 -7.23 2.83 12.24
CA TYR A 101 -8.18 3.92 12.40
C TYR A 101 -8.36 4.20 13.89
N ASN A 102 -8.93 5.35 14.21
CA ASN A 102 -9.29 5.64 15.58
C ASN A 102 -10.77 5.37 15.81
N LYS A 103 -11.08 4.48 16.77
CA LYS A 103 -12.44 4.24 17.20
C LYS A 103 -12.83 5.28 18.23
N LYS A 104 -13.95 5.97 17.98
CA LYS A 104 -14.56 6.86 18.97
C LYS A 104 -15.14 6.02 20.11
N LEU A 105 -14.61 6.20 21.31
CA LEU A 105 -15.04 5.53 22.52
C LEU A 105 -15.68 6.56 23.45
N ARG A 106 -16.91 6.32 23.87
CA ARG A 106 -17.61 7.14 24.87
C ARG A 106 -17.64 6.38 26.19
N LEU A 107 -16.90 6.85 27.18
CA LEU A 107 -16.90 6.30 28.53
C LEU A 107 -17.92 7.06 29.37
N THR A 108 -18.81 6.32 30.01
CA THR A 108 -19.76 6.86 30.99
C THR A 108 -19.44 6.22 32.34
N PRO A 109 -19.30 6.99 33.42
CA PRO A 109 -19.05 6.41 34.75
C PRO A 109 -20.22 5.49 35.16
N SER A 110 -19.90 4.29 35.64
CA SER A 110 -20.91 3.25 35.97
C SER A 110 -21.67 3.54 37.27
N GLU A 111 -21.05 4.27 38.20
CA GLU A 111 -21.66 4.71 39.46
C GLU A 111 -21.63 6.25 39.52
N SER A 112 -22.19 6.87 40.56
CA SER A 112 -22.05 8.32 40.82
C SER A 112 -20.60 8.79 41.05
N SER A 113 -19.62 7.93 40.81
CA SER A 113 -18.20 8.20 40.85
C SER A 113 -17.74 8.93 39.58
N SER A 114 -16.81 9.86 39.75
CA SER A 114 -16.15 10.56 38.65
C SER A 114 -15.11 9.66 37.96
N PHE A 115 -14.85 9.90 36.67
CA PHE A 115 -13.75 9.25 35.95
C PHE A 115 -12.48 10.07 36.15
N SER A 116 -11.39 9.47 36.67
CA SER A 116 -10.14 10.18 36.92
C SER A 116 -8.94 9.52 36.26
N PHE A 117 -8.07 10.35 35.68
CA PHE A 117 -6.82 9.93 35.03
C PHE A 117 -5.76 11.01 35.16
N GLU A 118 -4.50 10.64 34.95
CA GLU A 118 -3.34 11.53 35.04
C GLU A 118 -2.79 11.79 33.65
N VAL A 119 -2.39 13.03 33.39
CA VAL A 119 -1.79 13.45 32.13
C VAL A 119 -0.72 14.51 32.38
N GLU A 120 0.27 14.58 31.50
CA GLU A 120 1.24 15.67 31.54
C GLU A 120 0.55 17.00 31.19
N LYS A 121 0.91 18.07 31.91
CA LYS A 121 0.32 19.40 31.70
C LYS A 121 0.45 19.91 30.25
N ARG A 122 1.50 19.50 29.53
CA ARG A 122 1.75 19.87 28.12
C ARG A 122 0.87 19.13 27.11
N GLU A 123 0.31 17.98 27.48
CA GLU A 123 -0.57 17.17 26.64
C GLU A 123 -2.06 17.51 26.83
N LEU A 124 -2.35 18.47 27.71
CA LEU A 124 -3.72 18.96 27.90
C LEU A 124 -4.26 19.60 26.61
N PRO A 125 -5.54 19.37 26.28
CA PRO A 125 -6.20 20.10 25.22
C PRO A 125 -6.14 21.62 25.45
N VAL A 126 -5.97 22.38 24.36
CA VAL A 126 -6.00 23.86 24.40
C VAL A 126 -7.35 24.36 24.94
N THR A 127 -8.43 23.69 24.54
CA THR A 127 -9.78 23.93 25.07
C THR A 127 -10.17 22.75 25.95
N LEU A 128 -10.22 22.99 27.26
CA LEU A 128 -10.61 21.97 28.22
C LEU A 128 -12.12 21.73 28.15
N PRO A 129 -12.58 20.47 28.14
CA PRO A 129 -13.99 20.16 28.30
C PRO A 129 -14.55 20.71 29.61
N GLU A 130 -15.76 21.27 29.58
CA GLU A 130 -16.40 21.88 30.77
C GLU A 130 -16.57 20.91 31.94
N ASN A 131 -16.67 19.62 31.64
CA ASN A 131 -16.84 18.59 32.65
C ASN A 131 -15.53 18.13 33.32
N TRP A 132 -14.38 18.67 32.91
CA TRP A 132 -13.06 18.29 33.46
C TRP A 132 -12.66 19.22 34.60
N HIS A 133 -12.32 18.61 35.74
CA HIS A 133 -11.75 19.31 36.89
C HIS A 133 -10.28 18.90 37.02
N ILE A 134 -9.38 19.87 37.02
CA ILE A 134 -7.94 19.62 37.09
C ILE A 134 -7.46 19.90 38.51
N SER A 135 -6.77 18.94 39.11
CA SER A 135 -6.10 19.07 40.41
C SER A 135 -4.61 18.77 40.26
N ARG A 136 -3.76 19.54 40.95
CA ARG A 136 -2.32 19.24 41.04
C ARG A 136 -2.11 18.05 41.97
N ILE A 137 -1.21 17.14 41.59
CA ILE A 137 -0.87 15.97 42.39
C ILE A 137 0.17 16.37 43.46
N ARG A 138 1.17 17.18 43.09
CA ARG A 138 2.13 17.86 43.97
C ARG A 138 2.41 19.27 43.43
N GLU A 139 2.99 20.15 44.24
CA GLU A 139 3.24 21.56 43.86
C GLU A 139 4.20 21.72 42.66
N ASP A 140 5.17 20.80 42.51
CA ASP A 140 6.20 20.82 41.45
C ASP A 140 6.02 19.71 40.38
N ASP A 141 4.85 19.07 40.30
CA ASP A 141 4.64 17.96 39.37
C ASP A 141 4.34 18.45 37.94
N THR A 142 4.95 17.78 36.95
CA THR A 142 4.62 17.95 35.54
C THR A 142 3.29 17.30 35.18
N ASN A 143 2.82 16.36 36.01
CA ASN A 143 1.56 15.65 35.85
C ASN A 143 0.43 16.33 36.63
N VAL A 144 -0.75 16.34 36.01
CA VAL A 144 -1.99 16.80 36.64
C VAL A 144 -3.01 15.67 36.65
N LYS A 145 -3.81 15.63 37.72
CA LYS A 145 -4.94 14.71 37.83
C LYS A 145 -6.19 15.38 37.26
N ILE A 146 -6.80 14.76 36.26
CA ILE A 146 -8.09 15.16 35.71
C ILE A 146 -9.17 14.32 36.38
N THR A 147 -10.26 14.97 36.78
CA THR A 147 -11.49 14.35 37.28
C THR A 147 -12.65 14.83 36.41
N ALA A 148 -13.17 13.95 35.56
CA ALA A 148 -14.30 14.23 34.69
C ALA A 148 -15.61 13.82 35.35
N LYS A 149 -16.59 14.74 35.37
CA LYS A 149 -17.95 14.51 35.87
C LYS A 149 -18.89 14.30 34.68
N GLY A 150 -19.23 13.05 34.40
CA GLY A 150 -20.08 12.69 33.25
C GLY A 150 -19.29 12.03 32.11
N PRO A 151 -19.88 11.93 30.91
CA PRO A 151 -19.29 11.16 29.82
C PRO A 151 -18.05 11.85 29.26
N VAL A 152 -17.05 11.04 28.89
CA VAL A 152 -15.84 11.47 28.20
C VAL A 152 -15.69 10.71 26.90
N GLU A 153 -15.18 11.39 25.88
CA GLU A 153 -14.97 10.81 24.56
C GLU A 153 -13.48 10.76 24.25
N PHE A 154 -13.01 9.58 23.86
CA PHE A 154 -11.64 9.34 23.45
C PHE A 154 -11.59 8.72 22.06
N PHE A 155 -10.49 8.96 21.36
CA PHE A 155 -10.15 8.25 20.14
C PHE A 155 -9.08 7.22 20.49
N ILE A 156 -9.42 5.93 20.41
CA ILE A 156 -8.46 4.85 20.66
C ILE A 156 -7.98 4.27 19.32
N PRO A 157 -6.68 3.97 19.16
CA PRO A 157 -6.20 3.23 18.01
C PRO A 157 -6.88 1.86 17.93
N ASP A 158 -7.35 1.52 16.73
CA ASP A 158 -7.97 0.24 16.41
C ASP A 158 -7.59 -0.14 14.97
N SER A 159 -7.92 -1.37 14.56
CA SER A 159 -7.69 -1.86 13.21
C SER A 159 -8.96 -2.46 12.62
N ARG A 160 -9.15 -2.31 11.32
CA ARG A 160 -10.27 -2.95 10.61
C ARG A 160 -9.84 -3.52 9.27
N LYS A 161 -10.57 -4.56 8.86
CA LYS A 161 -10.50 -5.12 7.52
C LYS A 161 -11.29 -4.25 6.55
N LEU A 162 -10.71 -3.94 5.38
CA LEU A 162 -11.43 -3.28 4.30
C LEU A 162 -12.37 -4.26 3.60
N LEU A 163 -13.50 -3.72 3.14
CA LEU A 163 -14.45 -4.45 2.29
C LEU A 163 -13.84 -4.77 0.92
N VAL A 164 -13.03 -3.85 0.38
CA VAL A 164 -12.31 -4.03 -0.89
C VAL A 164 -10.88 -4.46 -0.59
N GLN A 165 -10.48 -5.62 -1.14
CA GLN A 165 -9.16 -6.22 -0.91
C GLN A 165 -8.39 -6.47 -2.21
N THR A 166 -8.91 -5.99 -3.33
CA THR A 166 -8.38 -6.26 -4.67
C THR A 166 -8.19 -4.94 -5.41
N ALA A 167 -7.04 -4.78 -6.07
CA ALA A 167 -6.75 -3.60 -6.86
C ALA A 167 -5.78 -3.92 -8.01
N GLY A 168 -5.84 -3.11 -9.07
CA GLY A 168 -4.83 -3.10 -10.12
C GLY A 168 -3.60 -2.37 -9.60
N GLN A 169 -2.59 -3.12 -9.18
CA GLN A 169 -1.37 -2.58 -8.59
C GLN A 169 -0.22 -2.64 -9.60
N LEU A 170 0.68 -1.66 -9.54
CA LEU A 170 1.96 -1.73 -10.26
C LEU A 170 2.75 -2.99 -9.85
N LEU A 171 3.70 -3.38 -10.69
CA LEU A 171 4.58 -4.52 -10.38
C LEU A 171 5.49 -4.14 -9.19
N CYS A 172 5.75 -5.11 -8.31
CA CYS A 172 6.31 -4.89 -6.96
C CYS A 172 7.60 -4.05 -6.88
N ARG A 173 8.43 -4.05 -7.91
CA ARG A 173 9.67 -3.26 -7.96
C ARG A 173 9.55 -1.87 -8.56
N ILE A 174 8.45 -1.54 -9.21
CA ILE A 174 8.31 -0.24 -9.87
C ILE A 174 8.00 0.82 -8.82
N LYS A 175 8.95 1.75 -8.64
CA LYS A 175 8.81 2.93 -7.77
C LYS A 175 9.06 4.18 -8.61
N PRO A 176 8.04 4.75 -9.27
CA PRO A 176 8.23 5.84 -10.25
C PRO A 176 8.84 7.13 -9.67
N GLY A 177 8.76 7.32 -8.35
CA GLY A 177 9.33 8.47 -7.65
C GLY A 177 10.70 8.20 -7.00
N ARG A 178 11.35 7.08 -7.33
CA ARG A 178 12.74 6.79 -6.97
C ARG A 178 13.61 6.68 -8.21
#